data_AF-A0A2U0RYI3-F1
#
_entry.id   AF-A0A2U0RYI3-F1
#
_cell.length_a   1.000
_cell.length_b   1.000
_cell.length_c   1.000
_cell.angle_alpha   90.00
_cell.angle_beta   90.00
_cell.angle_gamma   90.00
#
_symmetry.space_group_name_H-M   'P 1'
#
loop_
_entity.id
_entity.type
_entity.pdbx_description
1 polymer ?
#
loop_
_entity_poly.entity_id
_entity_poly.type
_entity_poly.pdbx_seq_one_letter_code
_entity_poly.pdbx_strand_id
1 'polypeptide(L)'
;MAHRKRGYRFKNDWPPEHQEHIEQNYKSGVTIPVDVKIELEHHVLNLENVKKILSNARTISVMDCGCRAMYGHCDKPVNVCLDLNEFAESNIANGVLGARKVTLDEALDILQKTHEAGLIHMAYGHGEFYEPGVINSVCSCCSCCCGILAGVLRFGLYPHLLTAHSIAVTDLSACVGCGVCVNRCQFGAMKIVDGKLSFNQDLCFGCGLCVSTCPTHAITLVDK
;
A
#
# COMPACT_ATOMS: atom_id res chain seq x y z
N MET A 1 -13.64 9.73 -2.80
CA MET A 1 -13.23 9.91 -1.37
C MET A 1 -14.18 9.29 -0.36
N ALA A 2 -15.45 8.99 -0.72
CA ALA A 2 -16.44 8.48 0.23
C ALA A 2 -16.00 7.20 0.96
N HIS A 3 -15.19 6.37 0.30
CA HIS A 3 -14.63 5.12 0.81
C HIS A 3 -13.62 5.26 1.96
N ARG A 4 -13.24 6.49 2.32
CA ARG A 4 -12.35 6.80 3.45
C ARG A 4 -13.08 7.33 4.69
N LYS A 5 -14.38 7.61 4.60
CA LYS A 5 -15.16 8.16 5.72
C LYS A 5 -15.46 7.06 6.75
N ARG A 6 -15.50 7.42 8.04
CA ARG A 6 -15.72 6.47 9.16
C ARG A 6 -16.93 5.55 8.99
N GLY A 7 -16.85 4.31 9.43
CA GLY A 7 -17.97 3.35 9.39
C GLY A 7 -18.15 2.63 8.06
N TYR A 8 -19.25 1.87 7.96
CA TYR A 8 -19.62 1.09 6.77
C TYR A 8 -20.08 2.00 5.62
N ARG A 9 -19.71 1.62 4.39
CA ARG A 9 -19.80 2.39 3.14
C ARG A 9 -20.35 1.60 1.97
N PHE A 10 -20.15 0.29 1.95
CA PHE A 10 -20.66 -0.58 0.90
C PHE A 10 -21.70 -1.54 1.46
N LYS A 11 -22.68 -1.94 0.64
CA LYS A 11 -23.76 -2.85 1.05
C LYS A 11 -23.20 -4.21 1.51
N ASN A 12 -22.10 -4.64 0.91
CA ASN A 12 -21.36 -5.85 1.18
C ASN A 12 -20.00 -5.54 1.85
N ASP A 13 -19.90 -4.47 2.65
CA ASP A 13 -18.71 -4.27 3.49
C ASP A 13 -18.49 -5.44 4.45
N TRP A 14 -17.27 -5.55 4.97
CA TRP A 14 -16.88 -6.58 5.94
C TRP A 14 -17.83 -6.59 7.13
N PRO A 15 -18.22 -7.77 7.63
CA PRO A 15 -19.04 -7.85 8.83
C PRO A 15 -18.24 -7.39 10.06
N PRO A 16 -18.91 -7.01 11.16
CA PRO A 16 -18.24 -6.63 12.40
C PRO A 16 -17.21 -7.65 12.89
N GLU A 17 -17.49 -8.96 12.77
CA GLU A 17 -16.58 -10.03 13.20
C GLU A 17 -15.22 -10.01 12.48
N HIS A 18 -15.16 -9.46 11.26
CA HIS A 18 -13.91 -9.31 10.52
C HIS A 18 -12.95 -8.33 11.21
N GLN A 19 -13.47 -7.37 11.98
CA GLN A 19 -12.64 -6.45 12.76
C GLN A 19 -11.89 -7.25 13.85
N GLU A 20 -12.60 -8.08 14.61
CA GLU A 20 -12.02 -8.94 15.65
C GLU A 20 -10.92 -9.86 15.08
N HIS A 21 -11.14 -10.44 13.90
CA HIS A 21 -10.13 -11.27 13.24
C HIS A 21 -8.84 -10.49 12.91
N ILE A 22 -8.95 -9.25 12.41
CA ILE A 22 -7.78 -8.43 12.11
C ILE A 22 -6.96 -8.18 13.38
N GLU A 23 -7.64 -7.81 14.48
CA GLU A 23 -7.00 -7.51 15.76
C GLU A 23 -6.24 -8.73 16.34
N GLN A 24 -6.75 -9.94 16.11
CA GLN A 24 -6.14 -11.17 16.61
C GLN A 24 -4.94 -11.64 15.78
N ASN A 25 -4.94 -11.41 14.46
CA ASN A 25 -4.03 -12.09 13.53
C ASN A 25 -2.91 -11.20 12.97
N TYR A 26 -3.07 -9.88 12.98
CA TYR A 26 -2.06 -8.96 12.44
C TYR A 26 -1.41 -8.17 13.57
N LYS A 27 -0.08 -8.22 13.65
CA LYS A 27 0.70 -7.51 14.67
C LYS A 27 1.43 -6.28 14.14
N SER A 28 1.70 -6.21 12.84
CA SER A 28 2.37 -5.09 12.18
C SER A 28 2.21 -5.17 10.65
N GLY A 29 2.39 -4.04 9.98
CA GLY A 29 2.33 -3.87 8.53
C GLY A 29 3.06 -2.59 8.15
N VAL A 30 3.79 -2.60 7.04
CA VAL A 30 4.57 -1.44 6.59
C VAL A 30 4.20 -1.11 5.16
N THR A 31 3.94 0.17 4.90
CA THR A 31 3.70 0.68 3.55
C THR A 31 4.99 0.78 2.77
N ILE A 32 4.94 0.38 1.51
CA ILE A 32 6.08 0.41 0.60
C ILE A 32 5.77 1.28 -0.63
N PRO A 33 6.47 2.39 -0.87
CA PRO A 33 6.31 3.18 -2.09
C PRO A 33 7.05 2.56 -3.29
N VAL A 34 6.49 2.71 -4.50
CA VAL A 34 7.12 2.28 -5.76
C VAL A 34 7.62 3.50 -6.54
N ASP A 35 8.82 3.31 -7.14
CA ASP A 35 9.56 4.18 -8.08
C ASP A 35 9.08 5.63 -8.20
N VAL A 36 9.73 6.49 -7.43
CA VAL A 36 9.87 7.89 -7.79
C VAL A 36 11.37 8.07 -7.96
N LYS A 37 11.83 8.62 -9.09
CA LYS A 37 13.20 9.13 -9.21
C LYS A 37 13.42 10.18 -8.11
N ILE A 38 13.95 9.74 -6.98
CA ILE A 38 14.37 10.58 -5.86
C ILE A 38 15.89 10.58 -5.95
N GLU A 39 16.45 11.63 -6.53
CA GLU A 39 17.83 11.98 -6.22
C GLU A 39 17.83 12.58 -4.82
N LEU A 40 18.22 11.77 -3.83
CA LEU A 40 18.87 12.11 -2.55
C LEU A 40 18.79 10.88 -1.63
N GLU A 41 19.89 10.61 -0.93
CA GLU A 41 20.08 9.40 -0.12
C GLU A 41 19.12 9.27 1.09
N HIS A 42 18.90 8.01 1.47
CA HIS A 42 18.35 7.45 2.73
C HIS A 42 16.84 7.14 2.79
N HIS A 43 16.48 6.32 3.79
CA HIS A 43 15.76 5.04 3.73
C HIS A 43 14.22 5.12 3.74
N VAL A 44 13.68 5.37 2.55
CA VAL A 44 12.36 4.90 2.14
C VAL A 44 12.48 3.47 1.62
N LEU A 45 11.49 2.57 1.79
CA LEU A 45 11.43 1.37 0.94
C LEU A 45 11.10 1.80 -0.50
N ASN A 46 12.06 2.43 -1.19
CA ASN A 46 12.02 2.81 -2.59
C ASN A 46 12.08 1.56 -3.49
N LEU A 47 12.01 1.75 -4.82
CA LEU A 47 12.15 0.64 -5.77
C LEU A 47 13.36 -0.23 -5.44
N GLU A 48 14.48 0.34 -5.00
CA GLU A 48 15.67 -0.41 -4.60
C GLU A 48 15.41 -1.36 -3.43
N ASN A 49 14.61 -0.98 -2.44
CA ASN A 49 14.33 -1.88 -1.32
C ASN A 49 13.24 -2.91 -1.64
N VAL A 50 12.21 -2.56 -2.42
CA VAL A 50 11.27 -3.57 -2.95
C VAL A 50 12.01 -4.57 -3.84
N LYS A 51 12.84 -4.04 -4.75
CA LYS A 51 13.69 -4.82 -5.62
C LYS A 51 14.67 -5.67 -4.83
N LYS A 52 15.26 -5.18 -3.73
CA LYS A 52 16.08 -6.00 -2.82
C LYS A 52 15.27 -7.13 -2.17
N ILE A 53 14.07 -6.84 -1.67
CA ILE A 53 13.19 -7.86 -1.08
C ILE A 53 12.89 -8.93 -2.12
N LEU A 54 12.47 -8.53 -3.32
CA LEU A 54 12.10 -9.44 -4.40
C LEU A 54 13.32 -10.14 -5.02
N SER A 55 14.47 -9.47 -5.17
CA SER A 55 15.68 -10.05 -5.75
C SER A 55 16.33 -11.06 -4.82
N ASN A 56 16.13 -10.91 -3.51
CA ASN A 56 16.60 -11.87 -2.52
C ASN A 56 15.61 -13.03 -2.33
N ALA A 57 14.42 -12.98 -2.94
CA ALA A 57 13.47 -14.08 -2.87
C ALA A 57 13.91 -15.23 -3.78
N ARG A 58 13.90 -16.44 -3.22
CA ARG A 58 14.14 -17.69 -3.95
C ARG A 58 12.99 -17.99 -4.93
N THR A 59 11.76 -17.72 -4.48
CA THR A 59 10.54 -17.93 -5.26
C THR A 59 9.65 -16.71 -5.11
N ILE A 60 9.12 -16.20 -6.23
CA ILE A 60 8.08 -15.18 -6.24
C ILE A 60 6.85 -15.76 -6.93
N SER A 61 5.68 -15.54 -6.34
CA SER A 61 4.41 -15.85 -6.99
C SER A 61 3.47 -14.67 -6.90
N VAL A 62 2.54 -14.57 -7.86
CA VAL A 62 1.40 -13.68 -7.77
C VAL A 62 0.15 -14.51 -7.51
N MET A 63 -0.77 -14.00 -6.70
CA MET A 63 -2.12 -14.54 -6.54
C MET A 63 -3.18 -13.43 -6.61
N ASP A 64 -4.44 -13.86 -6.71
CA ASP A 64 -5.57 -12.97 -6.65
C ASP A 64 -5.75 -12.39 -5.25
N CYS A 65 -5.99 -11.09 -5.17
CA CYS A 65 -6.30 -10.42 -3.91
C CYS A 65 -7.66 -10.90 -3.41
N GLY A 66 -7.66 -11.83 -2.44
CA GLY A 66 -8.89 -12.44 -1.90
C GLY A 66 -9.92 -11.40 -1.44
N CYS A 67 -9.47 -10.33 -0.78
CA CYS A 67 -10.31 -9.20 -0.41
C CYS A 67 -11.00 -8.54 -1.63
N ARG A 68 -10.24 -8.24 -2.69
CA ARG A 68 -10.80 -7.56 -3.87
C ARG A 68 -11.69 -8.49 -4.68
N ALA A 69 -11.30 -9.76 -4.84
CA ALA A 69 -12.08 -10.78 -5.50
C ALA A 69 -13.42 -11.03 -4.79
N MET A 70 -13.43 -11.00 -3.45
CA MET A 70 -14.62 -11.21 -2.65
C MET A 70 -15.57 -10.00 -2.67
N TYR A 71 -15.05 -8.79 -2.43
CA TYR A 71 -15.89 -7.60 -2.19
C TYR A 71 -16.19 -6.79 -3.45
N GLY A 72 -15.28 -6.73 -4.42
CA GLY A 72 -15.54 -6.10 -5.72
C GLY A 72 -15.95 -4.62 -5.68
N HIS A 73 -15.56 -3.85 -4.66
CA HIS A 73 -15.97 -2.44 -4.51
C HIS A 73 -15.31 -1.48 -5.53
N CYS A 74 -14.43 -1.97 -6.40
CA CYS A 74 -13.79 -1.21 -7.47
C CYS A 74 -13.23 -2.12 -8.57
N ASP A 75 -12.99 -1.55 -9.75
CA ASP A 75 -12.48 -2.26 -10.93
C ASP A 75 -10.94 -2.33 -11.00
N LYS A 76 -10.25 -2.22 -9.85
CA LYS A 76 -8.78 -2.27 -9.82
C LYS A 76 -8.28 -3.71 -10.06
N PRO A 77 -7.05 -3.90 -10.57
CA PRO A 77 -6.52 -5.23 -10.88
C PRO A 77 -6.61 -6.20 -9.70
N VAL A 78 -6.95 -7.46 -9.93
CA VAL A 78 -7.15 -8.46 -8.86
C VAL A 78 -5.88 -9.30 -8.59
N ASN A 79 -5.15 -9.70 -9.63
CA ASN A 79 -3.92 -10.48 -9.53
C ASN A 79 -2.73 -9.60 -9.12
N VAL A 80 -2.57 -9.32 -7.81
CA VAL A 80 -1.66 -8.27 -7.31
C VAL A 80 -0.95 -8.58 -5.99
N CYS A 81 -1.25 -9.74 -5.37
CA CYS A 81 -0.60 -10.14 -4.13
C CYS A 81 0.64 -10.94 -4.48
N LEU A 82 1.82 -10.40 -4.15
CA LEU A 82 3.09 -11.07 -4.37
C LEU A 82 3.48 -11.84 -3.12
N ASP A 83 3.59 -13.16 -3.23
CA ASP A 83 4.06 -14.02 -2.15
C ASP A 83 5.52 -14.42 -2.41
N LEU A 84 6.26 -14.61 -1.32
CA LEU A 84 7.68 -14.92 -1.34
C LEU A 84 7.98 -16.29 -0.74
N ASN A 85 9.03 -16.94 -1.26
CA ASN A 85 9.66 -18.14 -0.72
C ASN A 85 8.67 -19.26 -0.35
N GLU A 86 8.70 -19.76 0.89
CA GLU A 86 7.89 -20.88 1.37
C GLU A 86 6.39 -20.56 1.29
N PHE A 87 6.00 -19.29 1.49
CA PHE A 87 4.62 -18.87 1.39
C PHE A 87 4.13 -18.93 -0.06
N ALA A 88 4.96 -18.50 -1.02
CA ALA A 88 4.69 -18.63 -2.44
C ALA A 88 4.53 -20.10 -2.88
N GLU A 89 5.45 -20.96 -2.43
CA GLU A 89 5.44 -22.39 -2.75
C GLU A 89 4.20 -23.08 -2.18
N SER A 90 3.82 -22.76 -0.94
CA SER A 90 2.63 -23.27 -0.28
C SER A 90 1.34 -22.83 -0.97
N ASN A 91 1.18 -21.55 -1.31
CA ASN A 91 -0.04 -21.06 -1.95
C ASN A 91 -0.25 -21.64 -3.35
N ILE A 92 0.84 -21.85 -4.11
CA ILE A 92 0.78 -22.57 -5.38
C ILE A 92 0.36 -24.03 -5.16
N ALA A 93 1.01 -24.73 -4.23
CA ALA A 93 0.74 -26.16 -3.97
C ALA A 93 -0.70 -26.41 -3.49
N ASN A 94 -1.25 -25.48 -2.70
CA ASN A 94 -2.63 -25.54 -2.20
C ASN A 94 -3.68 -25.06 -3.21
N GLY A 95 -3.26 -24.65 -4.42
CA GLY A 95 -4.19 -24.20 -5.46
C GLY A 95 -4.93 -22.91 -5.11
N VAL A 96 -4.28 -22.00 -4.38
CA VAL A 96 -4.86 -20.68 -4.07
C VAL A 96 -5.21 -19.97 -5.37
N LEU A 97 -6.35 -19.28 -5.38
CA LEU A 97 -6.91 -18.68 -6.60
C LEU A 97 -5.93 -17.70 -7.25
N GLY A 98 -5.67 -17.91 -8.55
CA GLY A 98 -4.77 -17.07 -9.33
C GLY A 98 -3.28 -17.23 -8.99
N ALA A 99 -2.93 -18.15 -8.08
CA ALA A 99 -1.55 -18.38 -7.65
C ALA A 99 -0.70 -18.98 -8.78
N ARG A 100 0.36 -18.27 -9.16
CA ARG A 100 1.34 -18.73 -10.15
C ARG A 100 2.70 -18.10 -9.91
N LYS A 101 3.77 -18.80 -10.30
CA LYS A 101 5.12 -18.22 -10.28
C LYS A 101 5.24 -17.05 -11.26
N VAL A 102 6.03 -16.05 -10.88
CA VAL A 102 6.37 -14.88 -11.69
C VAL A 102 7.87 -14.63 -11.65
N THR A 103 8.39 -13.94 -12.66
CA THR A 103 9.77 -13.44 -12.63
C THR A 103 9.87 -12.17 -11.78
N LEU A 104 11.10 -11.77 -11.43
CA LEU A 104 11.34 -10.48 -10.77
C LEU A 104 10.80 -9.31 -11.61
N ASP A 105 11.07 -9.29 -12.91
CA ASP A 105 10.62 -8.22 -13.81
C ASP A 105 9.09 -8.14 -13.88
N GLU A 106 8.41 -9.30 -13.93
CA GLU A 106 6.96 -9.36 -13.91
C GLU A 106 6.38 -8.86 -12.57
N ALA A 107 7.01 -9.22 -11.45
CA ALA A 107 6.61 -8.74 -10.13
C ALA A 107 6.75 -7.20 -10.02
N LEU A 108 7.84 -6.63 -10.55
CA LEU A 108 8.06 -5.19 -10.60
C LEU A 108 7.02 -4.48 -11.50
N ASP A 109 6.69 -5.06 -12.65
CA ASP A 109 5.65 -4.53 -13.55
C ASP A 109 4.26 -4.55 -12.89
N ILE A 110 3.91 -5.61 -12.15
CA ILE A 110 2.67 -5.69 -11.36
C ILE A 110 2.62 -4.55 -10.33
N LEU A 111 3.70 -4.31 -9.60
CA LEU A 111 3.78 -3.24 -8.61
C LEU A 111 3.62 -1.86 -9.25
N GLN A 112 4.29 -1.61 -10.37
CA GLN A 112 4.16 -0.36 -11.12
C GLN A 112 2.72 -0.10 -11.55
N LYS A 113 2.09 -1.08 -12.22
CA LYS A 113 0.70 -0.97 -12.69
C LYS A 113 -0.29 -0.74 -11.55
N THR A 114 -0.04 -1.37 -10.41
CA THR A 114 -0.93 -1.25 -9.25
C THR A 114 -0.75 0.08 -8.52
N HIS A 115 0.47 0.62 -8.45
CA HIS A 115 0.75 1.99 -8.02
C HIS A 115 0.04 3.03 -8.90
N GLU A 116 0.12 2.87 -10.22
CA GLU A 116 -0.56 3.71 -11.19
C GLU A 116 -2.09 3.65 -11.02
N ALA A 117 -2.63 2.47 -10.71
CA ALA A 117 -4.03 2.28 -10.34
C ALA A 117 -4.40 2.87 -8.95
N GLY A 118 -3.44 3.47 -8.23
CA GLY A 118 -3.63 4.11 -6.93
C GLY A 118 -3.81 3.10 -5.79
N LEU A 119 -3.19 1.93 -5.90
CA LEU A 119 -3.04 0.96 -4.81
C LEU A 119 -1.82 1.31 -3.98
N ILE A 120 -1.86 0.96 -2.70
CA ILE A 120 -0.72 1.11 -1.79
C ILE A 120 -0.11 -0.26 -1.59
N HIS A 121 1.20 -0.37 -1.78
CA HIS A 121 1.91 -1.62 -1.49
C HIS A 121 2.17 -1.71 0.00
N MET A 122 1.91 -2.88 0.57
CA MET A 122 2.14 -3.17 1.98
C MET A 122 2.87 -4.50 2.06
N ALA A 123 3.97 -4.55 2.81
CA ALA A 123 4.61 -5.80 3.15
C ALA A 123 4.04 -6.36 4.45
N TYR A 124 3.93 -7.69 4.49
CA TYR A 124 3.53 -8.46 5.65
C TYR A 124 4.59 -9.53 5.92
N GLY A 125 4.91 -9.71 7.20
CA GLY A 125 5.92 -10.66 7.63
C GLY A 125 5.69 -11.13 9.06
N HIS A 126 6.49 -12.10 9.49
CA HIS A 126 6.49 -12.61 10.86
C HIS A 126 7.88 -12.35 11.48
N GLY A 127 8.08 -11.17 12.09
CA GLY A 127 9.38 -10.80 12.68
C GLY A 127 9.72 -9.32 12.49
N GLU A 128 10.99 -8.96 12.65
CA GLU A 128 11.49 -7.62 12.36
C GLU A 128 11.59 -7.37 10.85
N PHE A 129 10.95 -6.31 10.36
CA PHE A 129 10.71 -6.06 8.92
C PHE A 129 11.96 -5.99 8.03
N TYR A 130 13.15 -5.80 8.59
CA TYR A 130 14.40 -5.60 7.85
C TYR A 130 15.28 -6.86 7.78
N GLU A 131 14.87 -7.94 8.45
CA GLU A 131 15.59 -9.19 8.39
C GLU A 131 15.23 -9.98 7.11
N PRO A 132 16.23 -10.49 6.36
CA PRO A 132 15.98 -11.35 5.21
C PRO A 132 15.11 -12.56 5.58
N GLY A 133 14.08 -12.84 4.77
CA GLY A 133 13.19 -13.99 4.98
C GLY A 133 12.02 -13.75 5.94
N VAL A 134 11.90 -12.56 6.54
CA VAL A 134 10.77 -12.23 7.42
C VAL A 134 9.51 -11.82 6.65
N ILE A 135 9.66 -11.20 5.47
CA ILE A 135 8.55 -10.77 4.64
C ILE A 135 8.02 -11.96 3.83
N ASN A 136 6.74 -12.28 4.02
CA ASN A 136 6.07 -13.38 3.34
C ASN A 136 5.28 -12.91 2.12
N SER A 137 4.78 -11.67 2.15
CA SER A 137 4.01 -11.13 1.05
C SER A 137 4.11 -9.61 0.92
N VAL A 138 3.94 -9.13 -0.30
CA VAL A 138 3.74 -7.73 -0.65
C VAL A 138 2.38 -7.61 -1.36
N CYS A 139 1.39 -7.00 -0.70
CA CYS A 139 0.07 -6.80 -1.27
C CYS A 139 -0.11 -5.39 -1.81
N SER A 140 -0.83 -5.25 -2.92
CA SER A 140 -1.25 -3.94 -3.46
C SER A 140 -2.72 -3.66 -3.15
N CYS A 141 -2.95 -2.80 -2.16
CA CYS A 141 -4.23 -2.66 -1.46
C CYS A 141 -4.96 -1.35 -1.76
N CYS A 142 -6.29 -1.41 -1.74
CA CYS A 142 -7.17 -0.23 -1.83
C CYS A 142 -8.00 -0.11 -0.55
N SER A 143 -8.24 1.13 -0.12
CA SER A 143 -9.07 1.37 1.06
C SER A 143 -10.55 1.02 0.85
N CYS A 144 -10.99 0.73 -0.38
CA CYS A 144 -12.34 0.27 -0.67
C CYS A 144 -12.55 -1.24 -0.44
N CYS A 145 -11.59 -2.11 -0.82
CA CYS A 145 -11.75 -3.57 -0.78
C CYS A 145 -10.86 -4.29 0.23
N CYS A 146 -9.74 -3.71 0.68
CA CYS A 146 -8.85 -4.36 1.65
C CYS A 146 -9.40 -4.22 3.07
N GLY A 147 -9.61 -5.35 3.77
CA GLY A 147 -10.12 -5.36 5.14
C GLY A 147 -9.17 -4.71 6.15
N ILE A 148 -7.86 -4.91 5.99
CA ILE A 148 -6.84 -4.31 6.87
C ILE A 148 -6.83 -2.79 6.72
N LEU A 149 -6.62 -2.30 5.49
CA LEU A 149 -6.53 -0.86 5.23
C LEU A 149 -7.84 -0.13 5.54
N ALA A 150 -9.00 -0.75 5.25
CA ALA A 150 -10.28 -0.17 5.63
C ALA A 150 -10.53 -0.21 7.14
N GLY A 151 -10.10 -1.28 7.82
CA GLY A 151 -10.07 -1.40 9.28
C GLY A 151 -9.42 -0.19 9.93
N VAL A 152 -8.18 0.09 9.51
CA VAL A 152 -7.39 1.22 10.00
C VAL A 152 -8.08 2.55 9.71
N LEU A 153 -8.47 2.79 8.45
CA LEU A 153 -8.94 4.10 8.01
C LEU A 153 -10.37 4.45 8.47
N ARG A 154 -11.27 3.48 8.46
CA ARG A 154 -12.71 3.72 8.68
C ARG A 154 -13.14 3.47 10.12
N PHE A 155 -12.48 2.56 10.82
CA PHE A 155 -12.85 2.16 12.17
C PHE A 155 -11.81 2.58 13.22
N GLY A 156 -10.68 3.16 12.78
CA GLY A 156 -9.65 3.64 13.71
C GLY A 156 -8.89 2.50 14.38
N LEU A 157 -8.87 1.31 13.75
CA LEU A 157 -8.12 0.17 14.25
C LEU A 157 -6.62 0.46 14.08
N TYR A 158 -5.97 0.69 15.22
CA TYR A 158 -4.52 0.61 15.47
C TYR A 158 -3.53 1.29 14.50
N PRO A 159 -2.83 2.37 14.96
CA PRO A 159 -1.70 2.94 14.24
C PRO A 159 -0.46 2.04 14.14
N HIS A 160 -0.34 1.01 15.01
CA HIS A 160 0.81 0.10 14.99
C HIS A 160 0.78 -0.89 13.81
N LEU A 161 -0.38 -1.04 13.16
CA LEU A 161 -0.53 -1.93 12.01
C LEU A 161 0.02 -1.34 10.72
N LEU A 162 0.16 -0.03 10.62
CA LEU A 162 0.73 0.65 9.47
C LEU A 162 1.70 1.68 9.98
N THR A 163 3.00 1.39 9.96
CA THR A 163 4.01 2.37 10.34
C THR A 163 4.59 3.03 9.10
N ALA A 164 4.91 4.31 9.25
CA ALA A 164 5.56 5.10 8.21
C ALA A 164 6.97 5.45 8.69
N HIS A 165 7.97 4.97 7.97
CA HIS A 165 9.35 5.44 8.14
C HIS A 165 9.60 6.74 7.38
N SER A 166 8.66 7.12 6.51
CA SER A 166 8.75 8.32 5.69
C SER A 166 7.46 9.11 5.65
N ILE A 167 7.58 10.39 5.30
CA ILE A 167 6.49 11.34 5.19
C ILE A 167 6.58 12.15 3.91
N ALA A 168 5.43 12.49 3.35
CA ALA A 168 5.36 13.41 2.22
C ALA A 168 5.66 14.85 2.66
N VAL A 169 6.56 15.53 1.96
CA VAL A 169 6.85 16.96 2.12
C VAL A 169 6.48 17.66 0.83
N THR A 170 5.88 18.86 0.93
CA THR A 170 5.46 19.64 -0.23
C THR A 170 6.22 20.96 -0.29
N ASP A 171 6.86 21.24 -1.43
CA ASP A 171 7.31 22.57 -1.79
C ASP A 171 6.11 23.43 -2.20
N LEU A 172 5.70 24.33 -1.31
CA LEU A 172 4.57 25.21 -1.55
C LEU A 172 4.81 26.26 -2.64
N SER A 173 6.06 26.54 -3.02
CA SER A 173 6.38 27.46 -4.10
C SER A 173 6.15 26.85 -5.49
N ALA A 174 6.39 25.55 -5.63
CA ALA A 174 6.11 24.77 -6.84
C ALA A 174 4.67 24.20 -6.89
N CYS A 175 3.93 24.26 -5.77
CA CYS A 175 2.58 23.73 -5.67
C CYS A 175 1.55 24.67 -6.29
N VAL A 176 0.83 24.19 -7.31
CA VAL A 176 -0.22 24.95 -8.00
C VAL A 176 -1.63 24.72 -7.45
N GLY A 177 -1.77 24.03 -6.31
CA GLY A 177 -3.08 23.83 -5.67
C GLY A 177 -4.08 22.93 -6.44
N CYS A 178 -3.62 22.14 -7.42
CA CYS A 178 -4.50 21.38 -8.33
C CYS A 178 -5.31 20.24 -7.67
N GLY A 179 -4.92 19.78 -6.48
CA GLY A 179 -5.66 18.74 -5.73
C GLY A 179 -5.56 17.30 -6.26
N VAL A 180 -4.73 17.01 -7.27
CA VAL A 180 -4.56 15.64 -7.78
C VAL A 180 -4.07 14.69 -6.68
N CYS A 181 -3.11 15.12 -5.86
CA CYS A 181 -2.59 14.36 -4.72
C CYS A 181 -3.66 14.07 -3.64
N VAL A 182 -4.62 14.98 -3.46
CA VAL A 182 -5.75 14.85 -2.52
C VAL A 182 -6.65 13.67 -2.91
N ASN A 183 -6.87 13.48 -4.22
CA ASN A 183 -7.62 12.34 -4.75
C ASN A 183 -6.88 11.01 -4.58
N ARG A 184 -5.56 11.02 -4.71
CA ARG A 184 -4.71 9.81 -4.67
C ARG A 184 -4.40 9.34 -3.25
N CYS A 185 -4.33 10.26 -2.28
CA CYS A 185 -4.08 9.94 -0.88
C CYS A 185 -5.19 9.04 -0.29
N GLN A 186 -4.88 7.78 0.04
CA GLN A 186 -5.86 6.87 0.67
C GLN A 186 -6.05 7.16 2.17
N PHE A 187 -5.13 7.88 2.80
CA PHE A 187 -5.13 8.14 4.24
C PHE A 187 -5.80 9.46 4.65
N GLY A 188 -6.13 10.31 3.68
CA GLY A 188 -6.75 11.62 3.97
C GLY A 188 -5.78 12.66 4.57
N ALA A 189 -4.47 12.45 4.43
CA ALA A 189 -3.43 13.39 4.86
C ALA A 189 -3.41 14.72 4.09
N MET A 190 -4.03 14.79 2.91
CA MET A 190 -3.98 15.95 2.03
C MET A 190 -5.39 16.50 1.75
N LYS A 191 -5.54 17.82 1.79
CA LYS A 191 -6.79 18.55 1.48
C LYS A 191 -6.49 19.84 0.72
N ILE A 192 -7.44 20.35 -0.07
CA ILE A 192 -7.39 21.74 -0.55
C ILE A 192 -8.23 22.60 0.40
N VAL A 193 -7.64 23.65 0.94
CA VAL A 193 -8.29 24.66 1.81
C VAL A 193 -7.92 26.02 1.23
N ASP A 194 -8.91 26.83 0.89
CA ASP A 194 -8.73 28.17 0.30
C ASP A 194 -7.76 28.19 -0.91
N GLY A 195 -7.90 27.19 -1.79
CA GLY A 195 -7.07 27.05 -2.99
C GLY A 195 -5.64 26.55 -2.74
N LYS A 196 -5.26 26.27 -1.49
CA LYS A 196 -3.93 25.80 -1.10
C LYS A 196 -3.95 24.37 -0.57
N LEU A 197 -2.85 23.66 -0.76
CA LEU A 197 -2.68 22.33 -0.19
C LEU A 197 -2.47 22.44 1.32
N SER A 198 -3.36 21.82 2.09
CA SER A 198 -3.20 21.55 3.52
C SER A 198 -2.77 20.10 3.71
N PHE A 199 -1.77 19.89 4.55
CA PHE A 199 -1.17 18.59 4.84
C PHE A 199 -1.24 18.29 6.33
N ASN A 200 -1.67 17.08 6.69
CA ASN A 200 -1.65 16.55 8.04
C ASN A 200 -0.67 15.38 8.12
N GLN A 201 0.44 15.60 8.82
CA GLN A 201 1.53 14.63 8.95
C GLN A 201 1.15 13.35 9.71
N ASP A 202 0.23 13.46 10.68
CA ASP A 202 -0.17 12.35 11.55
C ASP A 202 -0.98 11.30 10.78
N LEU A 203 -1.53 11.69 9.63
CA LEU A 203 -2.27 10.82 8.72
C LEU A 203 -1.41 10.34 7.55
N CYS A 204 -0.12 10.71 7.47
CA CYS A 204 0.73 10.32 6.36
C CYS A 204 1.48 9.01 6.65
N PHE A 205 1.21 8.00 5.83
CA PHE A 205 1.84 6.68 5.89
C PHE A 205 2.82 6.46 4.73
N GLY A 206 3.60 7.47 4.32
CA GLY A 206 4.74 7.28 3.42
C GLY A 206 4.51 6.62 2.04
N CYS A 207 3.27 6.38 1.60
CA CYS A 207 3.00 5.51 0.43
C CYS A 207 3.41 6.05 -0.94
N GLY A 208 3.83 7.31 -1.05
CA GLY A 208 4.34 7.88 -2.31
C GLY A 208 3.33 8.13 -3.42
N LEU A 209 2.06 7.72 -3.31
CA LEU A 209 1.03 7.96 -4.35
C LEU A 209 0.83 9.44 -4.72
N CYS A 210 1.09 10.34 -3.78
CA CYS A 210 1.01 11.79 -3.98
C CYS A 210 2.22 12.34 -4.74
N VAL A 211 3.37 11.68 -4.63
CA VAL A 211 4.61 12.07 -5.28
C VAL A 211 4.54 11.71 -6.76
N SER A 212 4.24 10.45 -7.08
CA SER A 212 4.17 9.97 -8.47
C SER A 212 3.09 10.64 -9.32
N THR A 213 2.07 11.21 -8.68
CA THR A 213 0.94 11.86 -9.35
C THR A 213 1.06 13.38 -9.47
N CYS A 214 2.04 14.00 -8.80
CA CYS A 214 2.15 15.45 -8.74
C CYS A 214 2.66 15.99 -10.08
N PRO A 215 1.85 16.77 -10.84
CA PRO A 215 2.25 17.22 -12.17
C PRO A 215 3.39 18.24 -12.17
N THR A 216 3.64 18.90 -11.04
CA THR A 216 4.73 19.88 -10.87
C THR A 216 5.91 19.33 -10.08
N HIS A 217 5.88 18.04 -9.71
CA HIS A 217 6.89 17.41 -8.86
C HIS A 217 7.15 18.14 -7.52
N ALA A 218 6.16 18.87 -7.03
CA ALA A 218 6.25 19.66 -5.80
C ALA A 218 6.20 18.82 -4.51
N ILE A 219 6.07 17.49 -4.58
CA ILE A 219 5.93 16.62 -3.42
C ILE A 219 7.05 15.59 -3.45
N THR A 220 7.74 15.40 -2.31
CA THR A 220 8.80 14.39 -2.12
C THR A 220 8.49 13.53 -0.89
N LEU A 221 9.20 12.41 -0.72
CA LEU A 221 9.22 11.65 0.53
C LEU A 221 10.53 11.92 1.26
N VAL A 222 10.46 12.09 2.58
CA VAL A 222 11.62 12.21 3.48
C VAL A 222 11.45 11.25 4.66
N ASP A 223 12.56 10.81 5.25
CA ASP A 223 12.53 9.97 6.46
C ASP A 223 12.01 10.74 7.68
N LYS A 224 11.37 10.02 8.60
CA LYS A 224 10.91 10.54 9.90
C LYS A 224 11.94 10.39 11.00
#